data_AF-A0A965KEM2-F1
#
_entry.id   AF-A0A965KEM2-F1
#
_cell.length_a   1.000
_cell.length_b   1.000
_cell.length_c   1.000
_cell.angle_alpha   90.00
_cell.angle_beta   90.00
_cell.angle_gamma   90.00
#
_symmetry.space_group_name_H-M   'P 1'
#
loop_
_entity.id
_entity.type
_entity.pdbx_description
1 polymer ?
#
loop_
_entity_poly.entity_id
_entity_poly.type
_entity_poly.pdbx_seq_one_letter_code
_entity_poly.pdbx_strand_id
1 'polypeptide(L)' 'ASKLAQHIADIPAYGQILTGLERPAAEISRGASAHDIFGTAVIVAAQAVDKSYLFPKLKDGPAA' A
#
# COMPACT_ATOMS: atom_id res chain seq x y z
N ALA A 1 -9.05 6.80 -14.14
CA ALA A 1 -10.41 6.39 -13.72
C ALA A 1 -10.69 6.73 -12.26
N SER A 2 -9.87 6.29 -11.27
CA SER A 2 -10.18 6.49 -9.85
C SER A 2 -10.31 7.96 -9.43
N LYS A 3 -9.48 8.88 -9.94
CA LYS A 3 -9.62 10.32 -9.64
C LYS A 3 -10.91 10.94 -10.15
N LEU A 4 -11.34 10.53 -11.34
CA LEU A 4 -12.61 10.98 -11.90
C LEU A 4 -13.79 10.44 -11.06
N ALA A 5 -13.71 9.18 -10.63
CA ALA A 5 -14.71 8.61 -9.71
C ALA A 5 -14.73 9.34 -8.35
N GLN A 6 -13.57 9.66 -7.78
CA GLN A 6 -13.47 10.46 -6.54
C GLN A 6 -14.13 11.84 -6.69
N HIS A 7 -13.93 12.53 -7.82
CA HIS A 7 -14.52 13.85 -8.04
C HIS A 7 -16.02 13.81 -8.36
N ILE A 8 -16.48 12.83 -9.14
CA ILE A 8 -17.89 12.76 -9.57
C ILE A 8 -18.79 12.19 -8.47
N ALA A 9 -18.30 11.18 -7.73
CA ALA A 9 -19.09 10.48 -6.73
C ALA A 9 -18.78 10.91 -5.28
N ASP A 10 -17.86 11.85 -5.09
CA ASP A 10 -17.39 12.33 -3.78
C ASP A 10 -16.97 11.18 -2.83
N ILE A 11 -16.29 10.18 -3.40
CA ILE A 11 -15.82 9.00 -2.66
C ILE A 11 -14.33 9.10 -2.34
N PRO A 12 -13.86 8.65 -1.16
CA PRO A 12 -12.44 8.57 -0.87
C PRO A 12 -11.73 7.66 -1.87
N ALA A 13 -10.54 8.07 -2.30
CA ALA A 13 -9.69 7.24 -3.15
C ALA A 13 -8.27 7.19 -2.57
N TYR A 14 -7.92 6.02 -2.07
CA TYR A 14 -6.56 5.70 -1.64
C TYR A 14 -5.71 5.39 -2.89
N GLY A 15 -4.42 5.70 -2.80
CA GLY A 15 -3.47 5.61 -3.91
C GLY A 15 -3.45 4.23 -4.58
N GLN A 16 -2.83 4.15 -5.75
CA GLN A 16 -2.73 2.89 -6.48
C GLN A 16 -1.81 1.94 -5.72
N ILE A 17 -2.41 0.95 -5.06
CA ILE A 17 -1.70 -0.09 -4.33
C ILE A 17 -1.03 -1.04 -5.33
N LEU A 18 0.30 -1.11 -5.28
CA LEU A 18 1.09 -1.94 -6.18
C LEU A 18 1.21 -3.36 -5.59
N THR A 19 0.99 -4.37 -6.42
CA THR A 19 1.08 -5.79 -6.06
C THR A 19 2.20 -6.48 -6.83
N GLY A 20 2.66 -7.63 -6.32
CA GLY A 20 3.72 -8.43 -6.97
C GLY A 20 5.15 -7.94 -6.73
N LEU A 21 5.35 -6.84 -6.00
CA LEU A 21 6.68 -6.36 -5.62
C LEU A 21 7.21 -7.08 -4.38
N GLU A 22 8.54 -7.20 -4.27
CA GLU A 22 9.17 -7.76 -3.07
C GLU A 22 8.88 -6.91 -1.83
N ARG A 23 8.84 -5.58 -1.97
CA ARG A 23 8.47 -4.66 -0.90
C ARG A 23 7.16 -3.96 -1.28
N PRO A 24 6.20 -3.84 -0.36
CA PRO A 24 4.92 -3.21 -0.66
C PRO A 24 5.13 -1.73 -0.96
N ALA A 25 4.35 -1.22 -1.91
CA ALA A 25 4.43 0.16 -2.36
C ALA A 25 3.07 0.61 -2.90
N ALA A 26 2.88 1.91 -2.94
CA ALA A 26 1.74 2.52 -3.60
C ALA A 26 2.18 3.81 -4.30
N GLU A 27 1.50 4.14 -5.39
CA GLU A 27 1.61 5.44 -6.02
C GLU A 27 0.48 6.35 -5.52
N ILE A 28 0.81 7.61 -5.20
CA ILE A 28 -0.16 8.62 -4.82
C ILE A 28 -0.30 9.71 -5.88
N SER A 29 -1.52 10.24 -6.00
CA SER A 29 -1.77 11.41 -6.85
C SER A 29 -1.08 12.65 -6.27
N ARG A 30 -0.57 13.53 -7.13
CA ARG A 30 0.04 14.81 -6.72
C ARG A 30 -0.91 15.74 -5.95
N GLY A 31 -2.22 15.59 -6.17
CA GLY A 31 -3.26 16.34 -5.47
C GLY A 31 -3.94 15.52 -4.36
N ALA A 32 -3.28 14.51 -3.81
CA ALA A 32 -3.83 13.72 -2.70
C ALA A 32 -3.93 14.57 -1.43
N SER A 33 -5.05 14.43 -0.71
CA SER A 33 -5.20 15.04 0.60
C SER A 33 -4.32 14.33 1.63
N ALA A 34 -4.07 14.97 2.78
CA ALA A 34 -3.38 14.31 3.89
C ALA A 34 -4.10 13.03 4.34
N HIS A 35 -5.44 13.01 4.27
CA HIS A 35 -6.25 11.84 4.60
C HIS A 35 -6.00 10.67 3.62
N ASP A 36 -5.99 10.96 2.31
CA ASP A 36 -5.74 9.94 1.28
C ASP A 36 -4.30 9.38 1.40
N ILE A 37 -3.32 10.26 1.66
CA ILE A 37 -1.92 9.86 1.85
C ILE A 37 -1.81 8.96 3.08
N PHE A 38 -2.41 9.36 4.20
CA PHE A 38 -2.38 8.57 5.42
C PHE A 38 -3.04 7.20 5.24
N GLY A 39 -4.26 7.16 4.68
CA GLY A 39 -4.95 5.90 4.43
C GLY A 39 -4.16 4.96 3.51
N THR A 40 -3.52 5.52 2.48
CA THR A 40 -2.63 4.77 1.58
C THR A 40 -1.42 4.20 2.31
N ALA A 41 -0.77 4.99 3.17
CA ALA A 41 0.38 4.55 3.95
C ALA A 41 0.03 3.43 4.92
N VAL A 42 -1.15 3.49 5.56
CA VAL A 42 -1.65 2.42 6.44
C VAL A 42 -1.84 1.11 5.68
N ILE A 43 -2.39 1.16 4.46
CA ILE A 43 -2.56 -0.04 3.62
C ILE A 43 -1.19 -0.67 3.27
N VAL A 44 -0.23 0.14 2.82
CA VAL A 44 1.13 -0.34 2.48
C VAL A 44 1.85 -0.90 3.71
N ALA A 45 1.70 -0.27 4.87
CA ALA A 45 2.25 -0.77 6.12
C ALA A 45 1.63 -2.11 6.53
N ALA A 46 0.31 -2.27 6.38
CA ALA A 46 -0.37 -3.53 6.65
C ALA A 46 0.15 -4.67 5.75
N GLN A 47 0.38 -4.40 4.46
CA GLN A 47 1.00 -5.38 3.55
C GLN A 47 2.44 -5.76 3.98
N ALA A 48 3.22 -4.81 4.51
CA ALA A 48 4.59 -5.08 4.97
C ALA A 48 4.60 -5.98 6.21
N VAL A 49 3.66 -5.72 7.12
CA VAL A 49 3.47 -6.49 8.34
C VAL A 49 2.99 -7.90 8.00
N ASP A 50 1.96 -8.03 7.16
CA ASP A 50 1.42 -9.32 6.73
C ASP A 50 2.48 -10.19 6.02
N LYS A 51 3.26 -9.60 5.10
CA LYS A 51 4.39 -10.31 4.48
C LYS A 51 5.38 -10.83 5.53
N SER A 52 5.66 -10.06 6.57
CA SER A 52 6.61 -10.45 7.61
C SER A 52 6.05 -11.57 8.51
N TYR A 53 4.73 -11.63 8.69
CA TYR A 53 4.06 -12.73 9.40
C TYR A 53 3.97 -14.01 8.58
N LEU A 54 3.67 -13.90 7.28
CA LEU A 54 3.54 -15.05 6.37
C LEU A 54 4.90 -15.61 5.95
N PHE A 55 5.92 -14.76 5.84
CA PHE A 55 7.27 -15.10 5.47
C PHE A 55 8.27 -14.54 6.49
N PRO A 56 8.27 -15.04 7.73
CA PRO A 56 9.22 -14.62 8.74
C PRO A 56 10.62 -14.90 8.22
N LYS A 57 11.47 -13.87 8.17
CA LYS A 57 12.88 -14.06 7.82
C LYS A 57 13.48 -15.01 8.86
N LEU A 58 13.88 -16.20 8.43
CA LEU A 58 14.74 -17.09 9.21
C LEU A 58 15.91 -16.26 9.69
N LYS A 59 16.01 -16.04 10.99
CA LYS A 59 17.04 -15.17 11.57
C LYS A 59 18.42 -15.83 11.54
N ASP A 60 18.55 -17.09 11.11
CA ASP A 60 19.79 -17.85 11.19
C ASP A 60 20.04 -18.68 9.91
N GLY A 61 21.09 -18.33 9.16
CA GLY A 61 21.82 -19.24 8.25
C GLY A 61 21.14 -19.73 6.95
N PRO A 62 21.92 -20.23 5.97
CA PRO A 62 21.37 -20.75 4.72
C PRO A 62 20.60 -22.04 4.98
N ALA A 63 19.45 -22.17 4.31
CA ALA A 63 18.61 -23.35 4.34
C ALA A 63 19.43 -24.62 4.05
N ALA A 64 19.43 -25.55 5.01
CA ALA A 64 19.82 -26.93 4.83
C ALA A 64 18.73 -27.70 4.07
#